data_AF-A0A918Y756-F1
#
_entry.id   AF-A0A918Y756-F1
#
_cell.length_a   1.000
_cell.length_b   1.000
_cell.length_c   1.000
_cell.angle_alpha   90.00
_cell.angle_beta   90.00
_cell.angle_gamma   90.00
#
_symmetry.space_group_name_H-M   'P 1'
#
loop_
_entity.id
_entity.type
_entity.pdbx_description
1 polymer ?
#
loop_
_entity_poly.entity_id
_entity_poly.type
_entity_poly.pdbx_seq_one_letter_code
_entity_poly.pdbx_strand_id
1 'polypeptide(L)'
;MTAITSTSRLARLRTLTLTGIATTGAAAVALTLMPAPAQAAEATQVKTAVVTASAHDTQAGQSGTAGKGSASGTAGNLDGWIKQSLAIMKAKGIPGSYDGLRRNIMRESGGNPNAQNNWDVNAQKGTPSKGLLQVIDPTFNAYHVAGTASSVTDPVANITAAANYAAHRYGSIDNVNSAY
;
A
#
# COMPACT_ATOMS: atom_id res chain seq x y z
N MET A 1 22.63 19.79 -75.92
CA MET A 1 23.78 18.93 -75.63
C MET A 1 23.69 18.42 -74.19
N THR A 2 23.15 17.22 -73.93
CA THR A 2 23.48 16.44 -72.71
C THR A 2 23.11 14.96 -72.92
N ALA A 3 24.09 14.16 -73.33
CA ALA A 3 24.25 12.76 -72.91
C ALA A 3 25.47 12.80 -71.95
N ILE A 4 25.82 11.85 -71.07
CA ILE A 4 26.06 10.41 -71.30
C ILE A 4 26.10 9.72 -69.91
N THR A 5 25.38 8.60 -69.81
CA THR A 5 25.68 7.33 -69.11
C THR A 5 26.32 7.33 -67.71
N SER A 6 25.52 6.90 -66.71
CA SER A 6 26.02 6.37 -65.43
C SER A 6 26.34 4.88 -65.55
N THR A 7 27.57 4.50 -65.21
CA THR A 7 28.05 3.12 -65.18
C THR A 7 27.63 2.38 -63.91
N SER A 8 27.30 1.11 -64.10
CA SER A 8 26.84 0.14 -63.11
C SER A 8 28.03 -0.53 -62.38
N ARG A 9 27.87 -0.78 -61.07
CA ARG A 9 28.57 -1.89 -60.39
C ARG A 9 27.59 -2.70 -59.52
N LEU A 10 27.36 -3.91 -60.01
CA LEU A 10 26.96 -5.15 -59.33
C LEU A 10 27.92 -5.43 -58.16
N ALA A 11 27.67 -6.20 -57.09
CA ALA A 11 26.55 -6.95 -56.54
C ALA A 11 27.00 -7.53 -55.17
N ARG A 12 26.06 -7.78 -54.26
CA ARG A 12 25.99 -8.95 -53.34
C ARG A 12 24.71 -8.80 -52.50
N LEU A 13 23.58 -9.50 -52.75
CA LEU A 13 23.28 -10.93 -52.50
C LEU A 13 23.75 -11.36 -51.09
N ARG A 14 22.94 -11.82 -50.12
CA ARG A 14 21.60 -12.46 -50.01
C ARG A 14 21.09 -12.14 -48.58
N THR A 15 19.81 -12.18 -48.21
CA THR A 15 18.94 -13.37 -48.11
C THR A 15 17.52 -12.94 -47.71
N LEU A 16 16.51 -13.53 -48.35
CA LEU A 16 15.08 -13.43 -48.06
C LEU A 16 14.73 -14.07 -46.70
N THR A 17 13.79 -13.47 -45.97
CA THR A 17 12.58 -14.19 -45.54
C THR A 17 11.38 -13.24 -45.51
N LEU A 18 10.34 -13.70 -46.19
CA LEU A 18 9.00 -13.12 -46.36
C LEU A 18 8.11 -13.58 -45.19
N THR A 19 6.97 -12.89 -45.03
CA THR A 19 5.65 -13.35 -44.52
C THR A 19 5.24 -12.80 -43.16
N GLY A 20 4.18 -11.96 -43.15
CA GLY A 20 3.53 -11.45 -41.94
C GLY A 20 2.44 -10.41 -42.21
N ILE A 21 1.42 -10.87 -42.93
CA ILE A 21 0.10 -10.30 -43.29
C ILE A 21 -0.44 -9.16 -42.40
N ALA A 22 -0.99 -8.14 -43.07
CA ALA A 22 -1.76 -7.04 -42.51
C ALA A 22 -3.12 -7.47 -41.93
N THR A 23 -3.51 -6.86 -40.81
CA THR A 23 -4.92 -6.66 -40.47
C THR A 23 -5.14 -5.19 -40.11
N THR A 24 -5.64 -4.44 -41.09
CA THR A 24 -6.36 -3.19 -40.86
C THR A 24 -7.68 -3.49 -40.15
N GLY A 25 -7.91 -2.88 -39.01
CA GLY A 25 -9.20 -2.90 -38.31
C GLY A 25 -9.38 -1.62 -37.52
N ALA A 26 -9.86 -0.58 -38.20
CA ALA A 26 -10.41 0.60 -37.54
C ALA A 26 -11.83 0.28 -37.04
N ALA A 27 -12.12 0.54 -35.77
CA ALA A 27 -13.49 0.67 -35.27
C ALA A 27 -13.54 1.83 -34.27
N ALA A 28 -14.53 2.69 -34.49
CA ALA A 28 -14.71 4.00 -33.89
C ALA A 28 -15.42 3.95 -32.52
N VAL A 29 -15.02 4.90 -31.66
CA VAL A 29 -15.77 5.68 -30.66
C VAL A 29 -16.92 5.00 -29.89
N ALA A 30 -16.74 4.88 -28.58
CA ALA A 30 -17.80 5.16 -27.61
C ALA A 30 -17.19 5.81 -26.35
N LEU A 31 -17.44 7.12 -26.18
CA LEU A 31 -17.22 7.84 -24.93
C LEU A 31 -18.35 7.46 -23.97
N THR A 32 -18.05 6.64 -22.97
CA THR A 32 -18.91 6.50 -21.79
C THR A 32 -18.10 6.81 -20.54
N LEU A 33 -18.56 7.86 -19.84
CA LEU A 33 -18.13 8.30 -18.52
C LEU A 33 -18.26 7.14 -17.51
N MET A 34 -17.13 6.65 -16.98
CA MET A 34 -17.06 5.91 -15.72
C MET A 34 -15.69 6.19 -15.09
N PRO A 35 -15.60 6.71 -13.84
CA PRO A 35 -14.35 6.81 -13.12
C PRO A 35 -13.90 5.42 -12.68
N ALA A 36 -12.81 4.93 -13.27
CA ALA A 36 -12.15 3.71 -12.82
C ALA A 36 -11.51 3.95 -11.43
N PRO A 37 -11.86 3.18 -10.39
CA PRO A 37 -11.01 3.12 -9.20
C PRO A 37 -9.71 2.39 -9.56
N ALA A 38 -8.62 3.06 -9.18
CA ALA A 38 -7.23 2.63 -9.16
C ALA A 38 -6.98 1.12 -9.34
N GLN A 39 -6.14 0.83 -10.34
CA GLN A 39 -5.56 -0.47 -10.64
C GLN A 39 -4.98 -1.16 -9.38
N ALA A 40 -5.59 -2.28 -9.02
CA ALA A 40 -4.90 -3.41 -8.42
C ALA A 40 -4.27 -4.24 -9.55
N ALA A 41 -2.94 -4.23 -9.63
CA ALA A 41 -2.09 -5.09 -10.46
C ALA A 41 -0.74 -5.16 -9.73
N GLU A 42 0.01 -6.25 -9.63
CA GLU A 42 -0.10 -7.65 -10.02
C GLU A 42 1.10 -8.30 -9.33
N ALA A 43 0.90 -9.41 -8.62
CA ALA A 43 1.99 -10.10 -7.94
C ALA A 43 2.88 -10.82 -8.95
N THR A 44 4.11 -10.36 -9.14
CA THR A 44 5.17 -11.15 -9.81
C THR A 44 6.17 -11.65 -8.78
N GLN A 45 6.19 -12.97 -8.62
CA GLN A 45 7.12 -13.72 -7.79
C GLN A 45 8.52 -13.68 -8.39
N VAL A 46 9.53 -13.37 -7.57
CA VAL A 46 10.93 -13.75 -7.87
C VAL A 46 11.53 -14.36 -6.62
N LYS A 47 11.84 -15.66 -6.73
CA LYS A 47 12.69 -16.42 -5.80
C LYS A 47 14.15 -16.05 -6.07
N THR A 48 14.93 -15.84 -5.00
CA THR A 48 16.29 -16.34 -4.76
C THR A 48 17.07 -15.37 -3.87
N ALA A 49 17.47 -15.82 -2.67
CA ALA A 49 18.87 -15.86 -2.22
C ALA A 49 18.93 -15.96 -0.68
N VAL A 50 19.63 -16.99 -0.23
CA VAL A 50 19.99 -17.30 1.15
C VAL A 50 21.09 -16.34 1.60
N VAL A 51 20.94 -15.68 2.75
CA VAL A 51 22.08 -15.18 3.53
C VAL A 51 21.81 -15.37 5.02
N THR A 52 22.61 -16.24 5.62
CA THR A 52 22.72 -16.51 7.05
C THR A 52 23.40 -15.34 7.75
N ALA A 53 22.81 -14.81 8.83
CA ALA A 53 23.51 -13.89 9.74
C ALA A 53 23.07 -14.14 11.18
N SER A 54 24.00 -14.68 11.96
CA SER A 54 23.94 -14.82 13.42
C SER A 54 24.78 -13.70 14.05
N ALA A 55 24.20 -12.96 15.00
CA ALA A 55 24.82 -12.14 16.07
C ALA A 55 23.73 -11.21 16.60
N HIS A 56 23.66 -10.76 17.85
CA HIS A 56 24.33 -11.00 19.12
C HIS A 56 23.49 -10.18 20.11
N ASP A 57 23.20 -10.76 21.28
CA ASP A 57 22.51 -10.13 22.40
C ASP A 57 23.35 -8.98 22.98
N THR A 58 22.82 -7.75 23.05
CA THR A 58 23.27 -6.77 24.06
C THR A 58 22.15 -5.79 24.40
N GLN A 59 21.70 -5.93 25.65
CA GLN A 59 20.81 -5.07 26.42
C GLN A 59 21.46 -3.73 26.82
N ALA A 60 20.58 -2.73 27.07
CA ALA A 60 20.69 -1.60 28.00
C ALA A 60 20.82 -0.18 27.39
N GLY A 61 19.92 0.71 27.84
CA GLY A 61 20.03 2.15 27.65
C GLY A 61 18.71 2.90 27.84
N GLN A 62 18.25 3.05 29.08
CA GLN A 62 17.12 3.91 29.47
C GLN A 62 17.47 5.41 29.36
N SER A 63 16.48 6.25 29.06
CA SER A 63 16.03 7.39 29.91
C SER A 63 15.51 8.58 29.07
N GLY A 64 14.31 9.07 29.40
CA GLY A 64 13.71 10.27 28.79
C GLY A 64 12.23 10.42 29.11
N THR A 65 11.92 11.08 30.21
CA THR A 65 10.59 11.36 30.78
C THR A 65 9.77 12.39 30.00
N ALA A 66 8.48 12.11 29.70
CA ALA A 66 7.37 13.06 29.76
C ALA A 66 6.02 12.43 29.35
N GLY A 67 4.94 12.70 30.10
CA GLY A 67 3.56 12.49 29.65
C GLY A 67 2.76 11.43 30.41
N LYS A 68 2.25 11.81 31.58
CA LYS A 68 1.34 11.00 32.41
C LYS A 68 -0.04 10.99 31.75
N GLY A 69 -0.41 9.87 31.12
CA GLY A 69 -1.75 9.66 30.56
C GLY A 69 -1.78 8.56 29.50
N SER A 70 -1.64 7.29 29.92
CA SER A 70 -2.18 6.13 29.20
C SER A 70 -1.96 4.87 30.04
N ALA A 71 -2.99 4.04 30.14
CA ALA A 71 -2.96 2.77 30.84
C ALA A 71 -1.82 1.89 30.29
N SER A 72 -0.72 1.81 31.04
CA SER A 72 0.38 0.89 30.81
C SER A 72 0.04 -0.43 31.49
N GLY A 73 0.02 -1.52 30.72
CA GLY A 73 -0.27 -2.85 31.27
C GLY A 73 -0.57 -4.00 30.29
N THR A 74 -0.39 -3.85 28.98
CA THR A 74 -0.04 -4.93 28.03
C THR A 74 0.72 -4.28 26.87
N ALA A 75 1.93 -3.81 27.15
CA ALA A 75 2.78 -3.20 26.12
C ALA A 75 3.32 -4.29 25.20
N GLY A 76 3.03 -4.19 23.89
CA GLY A 76 3.91 -4.70 22.85
C GLY A 76 3.49 -5.95 22.08
N ASN A 77 2.20 -6.22 21.88
CA ASN A 77 1.80 -7.17 20.84
C ASN A 77 0.54 -6.71 20.09
N LEU A 78 0.44 -7.15 18.84
CA LEU A 78 -0.63 -6.80 17.91
C LEU A 78 -2.02 -7.02 18.52
N ASP A 79 -2.21 -8.13 19.22
CA ASP A 79 -3.48 -8.52 19.83
C ASP A 79 -3.95 -7.50 20.89
N GLY A 80 -3.02 -6.97 21.69
CA GLY A 80 -3.31 -5.93 22.68
C GLY A 80 -3.80 -4.64 22.03
N TRP A 81 -3.12 -4.20 20.96
CA TRP A 81 -3.52 -2.99 20.22
C TRP A 81 -4.89 -3.16 19.55
N ILE A 82 -5.17 -4.33 18.99
CA ILE A 82 -6.49 -4.63 18.40
C ILE A 82 -7.57 -4.58 19.48
N LYS A 83 -7.38 -5.26 20.61
CA LYS A 83 -8.37 -5.28 21.72
C LYS A 83 -8.64 -3.89 22.28
N GLN A 84 -7.59 -3.09 22.48
CA GLN A 84 -7.73 -1.72 22.94
C GLN A 84 -8.50 -0.87 21.92
N SER A 85 -8.19 -1.02 20.62
CA SER A 85 -8.92 -0.32 19.57
C SER A 85 -10.39 -0.74 19.52
N LEU A 86 -10.70 -2.03 19.65
CA LEU A 86 -12.08 -2.53 19.72
C LEU A 86 -12.86 -1.95 20.90
N ALA A 87 -12.22 -1.77 22.07
CA ALA A 87 -12.85 -1.13 23.21
C ALA A 87 -13.23 0.33 22.91
N ILE A 88 -12.33 1.08 22.27
CA ILE A 88 -12.57 2.47 21.85
C ILE A 88 -13.64 2.53 20.75
N MET A 89 -13.54 1.66 19.74
CA MET A 89 -14.51 1.53 18.66
C MET A 89 -15.92 1.27 19.19
N LYS A 90 -16.06 0.32 20.13
CA LYS A 90 -17.33 0.03 20.80
C LYS A 90 -17.89 1.27 21.52
N ALA A 91 -17.05 2.00 22.26
CA ALA A 91 -17.46 3.20 22.97
C ALA A 91 -17.87 4.36 22.03
N LYS A 92 -17.38 4.35 20.79
CA LYS A 92 -17.65 5.38 19.77
C LYS A 92 -18.65 4.96 18.70
N GLY A 93 -19.20 3.74 18.80
CA GLY A 93 -20.14 3.21 17.81
C GLY A 93 -19.51 2.85 16.46
N ILE A 94 -18.21 2.59 16.42
CA ILE A 94 -17.49 2.19 15.20
C ILE A 94 -17.57 0.66 15.09
N PRO A 95 -18.21 0.11 14.04
CA PRO A 95 -18.30 -1.34 13.84
C PRO A 95 -16.96 -1.95 13.40
N GLY A 96 -16.73 -3.19 13.83
CA GLY A 96 -15.59 -4.00 13.41
C GLY A 96 -15.34 -5.18 14.34
N SER A 97 -14.66 -6.20 13.83
CA SER A 97 -14.27 -7.38 14.59
C SER A 97 -12.75 -7.49 14.76
N TYR A 98 -12.35 -8.33 15.71
CA TYR A 98 -10.94 -8.68 15.91
C TYR A 98 -10.32 -9.28 14.65
N ASP A 99 -11.00 -10.24 14.03
CA ASP A 99 -10.50 -10.95 12.86
C ASP A 99 -10.45 -10.04 11.63
N GLY A 100 -11.44 -9.15 11.48
CA GLY A 100 -11.42 -8.10 10.45
C GLY A 100 -10.21 -7.21 10.59
N LEU A 101 -9.98 -6.64 11.77
CA LEU A 101 -8.79 -5.81 12.05
C LEU A 101 -7.49 -6.59 11.80
N ARG A 102 -7.36 -7.78 12.40
CA ARG A 102 -6.14 -8.59 12.30
C ARG A 102 -5.82 -8.98 10.86
N ARG A 103 -6.82 -9.43 10.09
CA ARG A 103 -6.65 -9.81 8.67
C ARG A 103 -6.12 -8.66 7.84
N ASN A 104 -6.70 -7.47 8.01
CA ASN A 104 -6.28 -6.29 7.27
C ASN A 104 -4.86 -5.87 7.69
N ILE A 105 -4.56 -5.79 8.98
CA ILE A 105 -3.22 -5.43 9.48
C ILE A 105 -2.13 -6.36 8.95
N MET A 106 -2.37 -7.67 8.97
CA MET A 106 -1.39 -8.64 8.49
C MET A 106 -1.12 -8.51 6.99
N ARG A 107 -2.11 -8.09 6.20
CA ARG A 107 -1.93 -7.83 4.77
C ARG A 107 -1.20 -6.52 4.50
N GLU A 108 -1.52 -5.46 5.24
CA GLU A 108 -0.96 -4.12 5.00
C GLU A 108 0.48 -3.97 5.48
N SER A 109 0.81 -4.51 6.66
CA SER A 109 2.09 -4.22 7.34
C SER A 109 2.77 -5.44 7.94
N GLY A 110 2.12 -6.62 7.90
CA GLY A 110 2.59 -7.79 8.64
C GLY A 110 2.59 -7.58 10.16
N GLY A 111 1.85 -6.58 10.67
CA GLY A 111 1.84 -6.23 12.09
C GLY A 111 2.93 -5.23 12.52
N ASN A 112 3.64 -4.60 11.57
CA ASN A 112 4.65 -3.58 11.88
C ASN A 112 4.02 -2.19 12.03
N PRO A 113 3.98 -1.61 13.25
CA PRO A 113 3.39 -0.28 13.47
C PRO A 113 4.23 0.87 12.90
N ASN A 114 5.48 0.62 12.53
CA ASN A 114 6.38 1.59 11.92
C ASN A 114 6.51 1.41 10.40
N ALA A 115 5.66 0.58 9.78
CA ALA A 115 5.66 0.41 8.33
C ALA A 115 5.35 1.73 7.62
N GLN A 116 6.11 2.06 6.58
CA GLN A 116 5.93 3.26 5.77
C GLN A 116 6.23 2.97 4.31
N ASN A 117 5.31 3.32 3.41
CA ASN A 117 5.53 3.23 1.98
C ASN A 117 6.08 4.55 1.43
N ASN A 118 7.26 4.52 0.81
CA ASN A 118 7.95 5.69 0.28
C ASN A 118 8.01 5.74 -1.26
N TRP A 119 7.36 4.81 -1.95
CA TRP A 119 7.52 4.63 -3.40
C TRP A 119 6.30 5.06 -4.22
N ASP A 120 5.10 4.97 -3.63
CA ASP A 120 3.86 5.24 -4.34
C ASP A 120 3.63 6.74 -4.64
N VAL A 121 2.54 7.01 -5.35
CA VAL A 121 2.15 8.37 -5.71
C VAL A 121 1.85 9.26 -4.49
N ASN A 122 1.44 8.68 -3.36
CA ASN A 122 1.17 9.42 -2.13
C ASN A 122 2.47 9.85 -1.46
N ALA A 123 3.48 8.98 -1.44
CA ALA A 123 4.82 9.28 -1.00
C ALA A 123 5.47 10.38 -1.86
N GLN A 124 5.32 10.30 -3.18
CA GLN A 124 5.78 11.34 -4.10
C GLN A 124 5.10 12.70 -3.87
N LYS A 125 3.84 12.67 -3.39
CA LYS A 125 3.08 13.87 -2.97
C LYS A 125 3.36 14.31 -1.53
N GLY A 126 4.26 13.64 -0.82
CA GLY A 126 4.65 14.00 0.55
C GLY A 126 3.73 13.49 1.65
N THR A 127 2.77 12.60 1.34
CA THR A 127 1.84 12.00 2.30
C THR A 127 1.94 10.47 2.25
N PRO A 128 3.08 9.87 2.62
CA PRO A 128 3.25 8.42 2.54
C PRO A 128 2.25 7.68 3.43
N SER A 129 1.84 6.50 2.99
CA SER A 129 1.04 5.56 3.79
C SER A 129 1.87 5.02 4.95
N LYS A 130 1.28 4.98 6.16
CA LYS A 130 1.99 4.66 7.41
C LYS A 130 1.21 3.75 8.35
N GLY A 131 1.95 3.03 9.18
CA GLY A 131 1.44 2.26 10.30
C GLY A 131 0.82 0.92 9.92
N LEU A 132 0.10 0.34 10.87
CA LEU A 132 -0.43 -1.03 10.81
C LEU A 132 -1.38 -1.26 9.63
N LEU A 133 -2.16 -0.25 9.27
CA LEU A 133 -3.16 -0.29 8.19
C LEU A 133 -2.82 0.67 7.03
N GLN A 134 -1.56 1.09 6.92
CA GLN A 134 -1.07 1.90 5.79
C GLN A 134 -1.95 3.15 5.50
N VAL A 135 -2.29 3.89 6.55
CA VAL A 135 -3.12 5.10 6.47
C VAL A 135 -2.25 6.32 6.13
N ILE A 136 -2.72 7.17 5.22
CA ILE A 136 -2.09 8.47 4.91
C ILE A 136 -2.54 9.56 5.90
N ASP A 137 -1.71 10.58 6.12
CA ASP A 137 -1.99 11.66 7.09
C ASP A 137 -3.35 12.37 6.87
N PRO A 138 -3.76 12.74 5.64
CA PRO A 138 -5.06 13.38 5.43
C PRO A 138 -6.24 12.51 5.89
N THR A 139 -6.18 11.20 5.62
CA THR A 139 -7.20 10.24 6.05
C THR A 139 -7.17 10.06 7.56
N PHE A 140 -5.98 9.91 8.16
CA PHE A 140 -5.85 9.80 9.61
C PHE A 140 -6.46 11.01 10.32
N ASN A 141 -6.17 12.22 9.85
CA ASN A 141 -6.70 13.45 10.44
C ASN A 141 -8.22 13.57 10.30
N ALA A 142 -8.78 13.18 9.15
CA ALA A 142 -10.22 13.25 8.91
C ALA A 142 -11.02 12.21 9.73
N TYR A 143 -10.42 11.06 10.03
CA TYR A 143 -11.09 9.95 10.72
C TYR A 143 -10.51 9.67 12.12
N HIS A 144 -9.69 10.58 12.64
CA HIS A 144 -9.13 10.47 13.97
C HIS A 144 -10.23 10.33 15.02
N VAL A 145 -10.00 9.47 16.00
CA VAL A 145 -10.99 9.16 17.03
C VAL A 145 -10.53 9.77 18.35
N ALA A 146 -11.27 10.77 18.82
CA ALA A 146 -10.96 11.47 20.06
C ALA A 146 -10.80 10.50 21.24
N GLY A 147 -9.66 10.60 21.93
CA GLY A 147 -9.24 9.68 23.00
C GLY A 147 -8.08 8.76 22.62
N THR A 148 -7.64 8.75 21.36
CA THR A 148 -6.38 8.12 20.92
C THR A 148 -5.28 9.14 20.70
N ALA A 149 -4.03 8.69 20.55
CA ALA A 149 -2.90 9.54 20.23
C ALA A 149 -3.08 10.23 18.86
N SER A 150 -2.40 11.36 18.66
CA SER A 150 -2.44 12.12 17.39
C SER A 150 -1.36 11.70 16.38
N SER A 151 -0.68 10.58 16.61
CA SER A 151 0.32 10.04 15.69
C SER A 151 -0.29 8.95 14.82
N VAL A 152 -0.10 9.04 13.50
CA VAL A 152 -0.54 7.99 12.56
C VAL A 152 0.19 6.66 12.75
N THR A 153 1.39 6.64 13.34
CA THR A 153 2.12 5.40 13.64
C THR A 153 1.84 4.87 15.05
N ASP A 154 1.06 5.59 15.87
CA ASP A 154 0.56 5.01 17.11
C ASP A 154 -0.37 3.82 16.76
N PRO A 155 -0.09 2.60 17.26
CA PRO A 155 -0.82 1.41 16.85
C PRO A 155 -2.33 1.51 17.04
N VAL A 156 -2.76 2.03 18.19
CA VAL A 156 -4.17 2.10 18.56
C VAL A 156 -4.87 3.22 17.77
N ALA A 157 -4.23 4.38 17.63
CA ALA A 157 -4.77 5.47 16.83
C ALA A 157 -4.89 5.07 15.35
N ASN A 158 -3.88 4.42 14.78
CA ASN A 158 -3.88 3.94 13.40
C ASN A 158 -5.02 2.95 13.14
N ILE A 159 -5.14 1.92 13.98
CA ILE A 159 -6.21 0.91 13.89
C ILE A 159 -7.58 1.58 14.00
N THR A 160 -7.78 2.43 15.00
CA THR A 160 -9.08 3.04 15.29
C THR A 160 -9.50 4.01 14.18
N ALA A 161 -8.57 4.83 13.66
CA ALA A 161 -8.85 5.76 12.56
C ALA A 161 -9.15 5.02 11.25
N ALA A 162 -8.40 3.96 10.93
CA ALA A 162 -8.65 3.14 9.75
C ALA A 162 -10.01 2.42 9.83
N ALA A 163 -10.37 1.89 11.00
CA ALA A 163 -11.67 1.27 11.22
C ALA A 163 -12.82 2.28 11.08
N ASN A 164 -12.64 3.51 11.58
CA ASN A 164 -13.60 4.59 11.42
C ASN A 164 -13.80 4.98 9.94
N TYR A 165 -12.70 5.09 9.19
CA TYR A 165 -12.75 5.28 7.74
C TYR A 165 -13.51 4.14 7.04
N ALA A 166 -13.18 2.89 7.38
CA ALA A 166 -13.82 1.72 6.78
C ALA A 166 -15.31 1.63 7.12
N ALA A 167 -15.71 1.99 8.35
CA ALA A 167 -17.10 2.09 8.74
C ALA A 167 -17.85 3.12 7.88
N HIS A 168 -17.27 4.30 7.68
CA HIS A 168 -17.88 5.33 6.84
C HIS A 168 -17.99 4.92 5.36
N ARG A 169 -16.97 4.22 4.83
CA ARG A 169 -16.88 3.92 3.39
C ARG A 169 -17.53 2.59 2.99
N TYR A 170 -17.50 1.60 3.87
CA TYR A 170 -17.83 0.20 3.62
C TYR A 170 -18.77 -0.40 4.69
N GLY A 171 -19.18 0.37 5.69
CA GLY A 171 -20.04 -0.08 6.79
C GLY A 171 -19.32 -0.79 7.93
N SER A 172 -18.15 -1.42 7.69
CA SER A 172 -17.28 -2.00 8.72
C SER A 172 -15.90 -2.32 8.12
N ILE A 173 -14.86 -2.37 8.95
CA ILE A 173 -13.56 -2.93 8.57
C ILE A 173 -13.64 -4.41 8.13
N ASP A 174 -14.67 -5.13 8.60
CA ASP A 174 -14.90 -6.54 8.23
C ASP A 174 -15.20 -6.71 6.73
N ASN A 175 -15.74 -5.67 6.11
CA ASN A 175 -16.08 -5.63 4.69
C ASN A 175 -14.88 -5.25 3.80
N VAL A 176 -13.72 -4.95 4.39
CA VAL A 176 -12.49 -4.63 3.66
C VAL A 176 -11.73 -5.92 3.36
N ASN A 177 -11.66 -6.25 2.07
CA ASN A 177 -11.04 -7.47 1.55
C ASN A 177 -9.77 -7.22 0.70
N SER A 178 -9.46 -5.96 0.39
CA SER A 178 -8.32 -5.54 -0.43
C SER A 178 -7.32 -4.70 0.38
N ALA A 179 -6.09 -4.62 -0.10
CA ALA A 179 -5.11 -3.67 0.41
C ALA A 179 -5.56 -2.20 0.21
N TYR A 180 -5.10 -1.32 1.10
CA TYR A 180 -5.38 0.13 1.07
C TYR A 180 -4.55 0.87 0.02
#